data_AF-A0A161THB2-F1
#
_entry.id   AF-A0A161THB2-F1
#
_cell.length_a   1.000
_cell.length_b   1.000
_cell.length_c   1.000
_cell.angle_alpha   90.00
_cell.angle_beta   90.00
_cell.angle_gamma   90.00
#
_symmetry.space_group_name_H-M   'P 1'
#
loop_
_entity.id
_entity.type
_entity.pdbx_description
1 polymer ?
#
loop_
_entity_poly.entity_id
_entity_poly.type
_entity_poly.pdbx_seq_one_letter_code
_entity_poly.pdbx_strand_id
1 'polypeptide(L)'
;MKRRSRELLIAVGSLDTSLDPRANAEIMKLIRDEYDARQGGALIGLFGRCYLGPPYVDHKLDIYGNISQHYTASDTVELPYSNARALVRNDAYAFVELYSDGSIVPVRDDGVPVRTGSTFQ
;
A
#
# COMPACT_ATOMS: atom_id res chain seq x y z
N MET A 1 -10.19 -6.78 -12.21
CA MET A 1 -9.40 -5.60 -11.83
C MET A 1 -8.23 -5.51 -12.79
N LYS A 2 -7.85 -4.30 -13.22
CA LYS A 2 -6.72 -4.10 -14.13
C LYS A 2 -5.40 -4.40 -13.38
N ARG A 3 -4.45 -5.05 -14.05
CA ARG A 3 -3.07 -5.20 -13.55
C ARG A 3 -2.47 -3.81 -13.32
N ARG A 4 -1.72 -3.64 -12.24
CA ARG A 4 -0.98 -2.41 -11.96
C ARG A 4 0.20 -2.27 -12.92
N SER A 5 0.48 -1.04 -13.34
CA SER A 5 1.58 -0.77 -14.25
C SER A 5 2.91 -1.11 -13.57
N ARG A 6 3.93 -1.43 -14.37
CA ARG A 6 5.27 -1.74 -13.83
C ARG A 6 5.89 -0.49 -13.19
N GLU A 7 5.59 0.67 -13.76
CA GLU A 7 5.96 1.98 -13.24
C GLU A 7 5.43 2.17 -11.82
N LEU A 8 4.17 1.79 -11.56
CA LEU A 8 3.56 1.86 -10.23
C LEU A 8 4.30 1.00 -9.20
N LEU A 9 4.66 -0.22 -9.58
CA LEU A 9 5.35 -1.16 -8.68
C LEU A 9 6.74 -0.66 -8.31
N ILE A 10 7.49 -0.17 -9.29
CA ILE A 10 8.82 0.41 -9.08
C ILE A 10 8.71 1.65 -8.19
N ALA A 11 7.71 2.50 -8.46
CA ALA A 11 7.40 3.67 -7.66
C ALA A 11 7.16 3.29 -6.19
N VAL A 12 6.23 2.38 -5.91
CA VAL A 12 5.93 2.00 -4.52
C VAL A 12 7.15 1.38 -3.84
N GLY A 13 7.87 0.48 -4.51
CA GLY A 13 9.08 -0.13 -3.94
C GLY A 13 10.23 0.85 -3.70
N SER A 14 10.33 1.95 -4.47
CA SER A 14 11.36 2.96 -4.25
C SER A 14 11.04 3.89 -3.07
N LEU A 15 9.76 4.09 -2.75
CA LEU A 15 9.33 4.87 -1.57
C LEU A 15 9.87 4.26 -0.26
N ASP A 16 10.02 2.94 -0.21
CA ASP A 16 10.53 2.21 0.95
C ASP A 16 12.00 2.53 1.30
N THR A 17 12.74 3.09 0.35
CA THR A 17 14.20 3.29 0.46
C THR A 17 14.65 4.71 0.12
N SER A 18 13.74 5.58 -0.34
CA SER A 18 14.02 6.96 -0.76
C SER A 18 13.89 7.95 0.39
N LEU A 19 14.83 8.91 0.45
CA LEU A 19 14.78 10.08 1.34
C LEU A 19 14.42 11.38 0.60
N ASP A 20 14.04 11.34 -0.68
CA ASP A 20 13.73 12.52 -1.50
C ASP A 20 12.22 12.80 -1.57
N PRO A 21 11.71 13.84 -0.86
CA PRO A 21 10.28 14.14 -0.84
C PRO A 21 9.71 14.62 -2.18
N ARG A 22 10.52 15.20 -3.07
CA ARG A 22 10.06 15.69 -4.38
C ARG A 22 9.85 14.53 -5.35
N ALA A 23 10.78 13.58 -5.36
CA ALA A 23 10.64 12.36 -6.13
C ALA A 23 9.40 11.56 -5.70
N ASN A 24 9.16 11.47 -4.38
CA ASN A 24 7.99 10.78 -3.83
C ASN A 24 6.66 11.44 -4.24
N ALA A 25 6.61 12.79 -4.28
CA ALA A 25 5.41 13.52 -4.68
C ALA A 25 5.01 13.30 -6.16
N GLU A 26 5.99 13.29 -7.07
CA GLU A 26 5.77 13.04 -8.52
C GLU A 26 5.32 11.59 -8.77
N ILE A 27 5.96 10.63 -8.09
CA ILE A 27 5.54 9.23 -8.08
C ILE A 27 4.06 9.13 -7.70
N MET A 28 3.64 9.85 -6.67
CA MET A 28 2.29 9.72 -6.12
C MET A 28 1.22 10.43 -6.90
N LYS A 29 1.60 11.43 -7.68
CA LYS A 29 0.73 11.97 -8.72
C LYS A 29 0.41 10.90 -9.78
N LEU A 30 1.41 10.17 -10.26
CA LEU A 30 1.20 9.07 -11.23
C LEU A 30 0.34 7.95 -10.65
N ILE A 31 0.56 7.60 -9.37
CA ILE A 31 -0.28 6.65 -8.62
C ILE A 31 -1.74 7.13 -8.66
N ARG A 32 -2.04 8.34 -8.19
CA ARG A 32 -3.41 8.89 -8.16
C ARG A 32 -4.06 8.92 -9.55
N ASP A 33 -3.34 9.37 -10.57
CA ASP A 33 -3.85 9.42 -11.95
C ASP A 33 -4.25 8.00 -12.47
N GLU A 34 -3.51 6.95 -12.09
CA GLU A 34 -3.83 5.55 -12.44
C GLU A 34 -5.03 4.98 -11.64
N TYR A 35 -5.27 5.48 -10.42
CA TYR A 35 -6.38 5.03 -9.57
C TYR A 35 -7.69 5.81 -9.78
N ASP A 36 -7.63 7.10 -10.14
CA ASP A 36 -8.80 7.93 -10.46
C ASP A 36 -9.55 7.43 -11.72
N ALA A 37 -8.87 6.66 -12.58
CA ALA A 37 -9.47 5.99 -13.74
C ALA A 37 -10.34 4.77 -13.36
N ARG A 38 -10.44 4.40 -12.08
CA ARG A 38 -11.19 3.23 -11.61
C ARG A 38 -12.57 3.63 -11.09
N GLN A 39 -13.61 2.86 -11.43
CA GLN A 39 -14.90 2.96 -10.74
C GLN A 39 -14.82 2.29 -9.34
N GLY A 40 -15.11 3.04 -8.27
CA GLY A 40 -15.03 2.61 -6.86
C GLY A 40 -14.74 3.77 -5.89
N GLY A 41 -14.46 3.46 -4.62
CA GLY A 41 -13.98 4.43 -3.63
C GLY A 41 -12.57 4.96 -3.93
N ALA A 42 -12.21 6.08 -3.29
CA ALA A 42 -10.89 6.71 -3.45
C ALA A 42 -9.81 5.94 -2.68
N LEU A 43 -8.58 5.91 -3.20
CA LEU A 43 -7.43 5.38 -2.47
C LEU A 43 -7.18 6.23 -1.22
N ILE A 44 -7.12 5.60 -0.04
CA ILE A 44 -6.82 6.30 1.23
C ILE A 44 -5.36 6.13 1.67
N GLY A 45 -4.67 5.11 1.15
CA GLY A 45 -3.25 4.89 1.36
C GLY A 45 -2.83 3.46 1.07
N LEU A 46 -1.54 3.18 1.24
CA LEU A 46 -0.95 1.86 1.06
C LEU A 46 -0.40 1.35 2.40
N PHE A 47 -0.40 0.04 2.57
CA PHE A 47 0.20 -0.65 3.71
C PHE A 47 1.19 -1.70 3.21
N GLY A 48 2.41 -1.67 3.73
CA GLY A 48 3.52 -2.45 3.19
C GLY A 48 4.43 -2.98 4.28
N ARG A 49 5.26 -3.96 3.92
CA ARG A 49 6.24 -4.51 4.85
C ARG A 49 7.35 -3.49 5.05
N CYS A 50 7.81 -3.33 6.29
CA CYS A 50 8.97 -2.49 6.54
C CYS A 50 10.28 -3.27 6.35
N TYR A 51 11.18 -2.73 5.52
CA TYR A 51 12.49 -3.31 5.23
C TYR A 51 13.65 -2.58 5.94
N LEU A 52 13.38 -1.63 6.84
CA LEU A 52 14.41 -1.00 7.68
C LEU A 52 15.08 -2.00 8.65
N GLY A 53 14.44 -3.15 8.88
CA GLY A 53 14.87 -4.14 9.84
C GLY A 53 14.30 -3.90 11.25
N PRO A 54 14.65 -4.78 12.20
CA PRO A 54 14.10 -4.72 13.56
C PRO A 54 14.33 -3.35 14.23
N PRO A 55 13.33 -2.82 14.97
CA PRO A 55 12.09 -3.50 15.39
C PRO A 55 10.92 -3.36 14.41
N TYR A 56 11.11 -2.68 13.28
CA TYR A 56 10.01 -2.36 12.36
C TYR A 56 9.68 -3.53 11.45
N VAL A 57 8.38 -3.77 11.26
CA VAL A 57 7.85 -4.90 10.47
C VAL A 57 6.84 -4.47 9.42
N ASP A 58 6.13 -3.37 9.66
CA ASP A 58 5.12 -2.83 8.73
C ASP A 58 5.34 -1.31 8.59
N HIS A 59 4.91 -0.71 7.48
CA HIS A 59 4.85 0.74 7.31
C HIS A 59 3.54 1.14 6.65
N LYS A 60 3.11 2.37 6.90
CA LYS A 60 1.96 3.01 6.25
C LYS A 60 2.45 4.12 5.35
N LEU A 61 1.95 4.13 4.11
CA LEU A 61 2.15 5.17 3.12
C LEU A 61 0.86 5.99 2.99
N ASP A 62 0.99 7.32 3.01
CA ASP A 62 -0.12 8.21 2.70
C ASP A 62 -0.39 8.26 1.18
N ILE A 63 -1.43 9.01 0.77
CA ILE A 63 -1.78 9.22 -0.65
C ILE A 63 -0.77 10.10 -1.40
N TYR A 64 0.27 10.56 -0.73
CA TYR A 64 1.44 11.26 -1.28
C TYR A 64 2.71 10.40 -1.19
N GLY A 65 2.58 9.11 -0.84
CA GLY A 65 3.63 8.09 -0.84
C GLY A 65 4.72 8.34 0.17
N ASN A 66 4.45 9.21 1.14
CA ASN A 66 5.35 9.35 2.26
C ASN A 66 5.05 8.22 3.23
N ILE A 67 6.10 7.60 3.74
CA ILE A 67 5.95 6.72 4.89
C ILE A 67 5.52 7.60 6.06
N SER A 68 4.23 7.56 6.39
CA SER A 68 3.67 8.35 7.49
C SER A 68 3.93 7.69 8.84
N GLN A 69 4.15 6.37 8.86
CA GLN A 69 4.43 5.62 10.08
C GLN A 69 5.15 4.30 9.80
N HIS A 70 6.13 3.97 10.65
CA HIS A 70 6.66 2.61 10.80
C HIS A 70 6.04 1.96 12.04
N TYR A 71 5.70 0.68 11.95
CA TYR A 71 5.15 -0.10 13.05
C TYR A 71 6.07 -1.24 13.45
N THR A 72 6.24 -1.40 14.75
CA THR A 72 6.79 -2.59 15.39
C THR A 72 5.73 -3.68 15.51
N ALA A 73 6.15 -4.92 15.82
CA ALA A 73 5.21 -6.03 16.00
C ALA A 73 4.21 -5.80 17.16
N SER A 74 4.58 -5.02 18.17
CA SER A 74 3.75 -4.70 19.33
C SER A 74 2.86 -3.47 19.16
N ASP A 75 3.09 -2.65 18.14
CA ASP A 75 2.31 -1.43 17.96
C ASP A 75 0.85 -1.76 17.62
N THR A 76 -0.09 -0.95 18.08
CA THR A 76 -1.48 -1.02 17.60
C THR A 76 -1.57 -0.29 16.26
N VAL A 77 -2.07 -0.97 15.24
CA VAL A 77 -2.39 -0.35 13.95
C VAL A 77 -3.85 0.07 13.97
N GLU A 78 -4.14 1.27 13.50
CA GLU A 78 -5.48 1.85 13.46
C GLU A 78 -6.35 1.25 12.35
N LEU A 79 -7.67 1.35 12.50
CA LEU A 79 -8.59 1.07 11.40
C LEU A 79 -8.45 2.15 10.31
N PRO A 80 -8.57 1.79 9.01
CA PRO A 80 -8.85 0.44 8.50
C PRO A 80 -7.58 -0.43 8.28
N TYR A 81 -6.37 0.10 8.52
CA TYR A 81 -5.09 -0.57 8.24
C TYR A 81 -4.89 -1.87 9.04
N SER A 82 -5.45 -1.98 10.23
CA SER A 82 -5.37 -3.20 11.05
C SER A 82 -5.97 -4.41 10.34
N ASN A 83 -7.01 -4.22 9.52
CA ASN A 83 -7.65 -5.28 8.74
C ASN A 83 -6.72 -5.82 7.63
N ALA A 84 -5.72 -5.04 7.22
CA ALA A 84 -4.74 -5.42 6.20
C ALA A 84 -3.45 -6.03 6.78
N ARG A 85 -3.27 -6.03 8.11
CA ARG A 85 -1.97 -6.32 8.71
C ARG A 85 -1.48 -7.76 8.53
N ALA A 86 -2.39 -8.72 8.55
CA ALA A 86 -2.04 -10.11 8.23
C ALA A 86 -1.62 -10.28 6.76
N LEU A 87 -2.22 -9.50 5.84
CA LEU A 87 -1.92 -9.55 4.41
C LEU A 87 -0.52 -9.00 4.13
N VAL A 88 -0.15 -7.87 4.73
CA VAL A 88 1.18 -7.25 4.57
C VAL A 88 2.33 -8.15 5.04
N ARG A 89 2.06 -9.06 5.98
CA ARG A 89 3.06 -10.03 6.47
C ARG A 89 3.22 -11.24 5.56
N ASN A 90 2.39 -11.40 4.54
CA ASN A 90 2.51 -12.48 3.57
C ASN A 90 3.46 -12.08 2.43
N ASP A 91 4.53 -12.87 2.21
CA ASP A 91 5.53 -12.65 1.15
C ASP A 91 4.95 -12.70 -0.28
N ALA A 92 3.72 -13.17 -0.46
CA ALA A 92 3.05 -13.18 -1.76
C ALA A 92 2.62 -11.79 -2.25
N TYR A 93 2.67 -10.76 -1.39
CA TYR A 93 2.18 -9.42 -1.70
C TYR A 93 3.28 -8.37 -1.51
N ALA A 94 3.41 -7.50 -2.50
CA ALA A 94 4.29 -6.33 -2.45
C ALA A 94 3.75 -5.30 -1.44
N PHE A 95 2.45 -5.02 -1.52
CA PHE A 95 1.74 -4.08 -0.66
C PHE A 95 0.23 -4.32 -0.71
N VAL A 96 -0.50 -3.62 0.13
CA VAL A 96 -1.96 -3.64 0.20
C VAL A 96 -2.50 -2.23 -0.03
N GLU A 97 -3.42 -2.08 -0.98
CA GLU A 97 -4.17 -0.84 -1.23
C GLU A 97 -5.41 -0.81 -0.33
N LEU A 98 -5.68 0.35 0.30
CA LEU A 98 -6.90 0.58 1.07
C LEU A 98 -7.73 1.68 0.42
N TYR A 99 -9.06 1.49 0.39
CA TYR A 99 -10.00 2.40 -0.26
C TYR A 99 -11.10 2.90 0.68
N SER A 100 -11.64 4.07 0.36
CA SER A 100 -12.69 4.74 1.14
C SER A 100 -14.04 4.00 1.15
N ASP A 101 -14.26 3.07 0.22
CA ASP A 101 -15.43 2.20 0.17
C ASP A 101 -15.27 0.91 1.01
N GLY A 102 -14.17 0.80 1.77
CA GLY A 102 -13.85 -0.35 2.60
C GLY A 102 -13.12 -1.48 1.85
N SER A 103 -12.87 -1.34 0.55
CA SER A 103 -12.09 -2.33 -0.20
C SER A 103 -10.64 -2.40 0.31
N ILE A 104 -10.15 -3.62 0.49
CA ILE A 104 -8.75 -3.94 0.81
C ILE A 104 -8.22 -4.82 -0.31
N VAL A 105 -7.15 -4.39 -0.98
CA VAL A 105 -6.67 -5.05 -2.19
C VAL A 105 -5.18 -5.35 -2.05
N PRO A 106 -4.81 -6.62 -1.79
CA PRO A 106 -3.42 -7.07 -1.89
C PRO A 106 -2.94 -7.00 -3.35
N VAL A 107 -1.72 -6.53 -3.55
CA VAL A 107 -1.05 -6.48 -4.85
C VAL A 107 0.20 -7.34 -4.80
N ARG A 108 0.33 -8.26 -5.76
CA ARG A 108 1.53 -9.10 -5.91
C ARG A 108 2.69 -8.32 -6.52
N ASP A 109 3.89 -8.86 -6.42
CA ASP A 109 5.11 -8.28 -7.03
C ASP A 109 5.02 -8.16 -8.57
N ASP A 110 4.16 -8.92 -9.23
CA ASP A 110 3.90 -8.81 -10.67
C ASP A 110 2.79 -7.79 -11.00
N GLY A 111 2.25 -7.11 -9.99
CA GLY A 111 1.21 -6.10 -10.11
C GLY A 111 -0.20 -6.65 -10.29
N VAL A 112 -0.42 -7.95 -10.14
CA VAL A 112 -1.78 -8.50 -10.16
C VAL A 112 -2.47 -8.18 -8.83
N PRO A 113 -3.57 -7.40 -8.84
CA PRO A 113 -4.39 -7.23 -7.64
C PRO A 113 -5.18 -8.52 -7.37
N VAL A 114 -5.19 -8.96 -6.12
CA VAL A 114 -5.97 -10.11 -5.69
C VAL A 114 -7.34 -9.64 -5.22
N ARG A 115 -8.40 -10.25 -5.77
CA ARG A 115 -9.74 -10.09 -5.20
C ARG A 115 -9.78 -10.87 -3.89
N THR A 116 -9.77 -10.17 -2.77
CA THR A 116 -10.31 -10.74 -1.54
C THR A 116 -11.83 -10.80 -1.71
N GLY A 117 -12.39 -12.00 -1.79
CA GLY A 117 -13.84 -12.15 -1.75
C GLY A 117 -14.34 -11.56 -0.43
N SER A 118 -15.16 -10.51 -0.50
CA SER A 118 -15.75 -9.91 0.69
C SER A 118 -16.57 -10.97 1.41
N THR A 119 -16.21 -11.28 2.66
CA THR A 119 -17.14 -11.27 3.80
C THR A 119 -16.30 -11.02 5.06
N PHE A 120 -16.11 -9.76 5.45
CA PHE A 120 -16.01 -9.44 6.86
C PHE A 120 -17.47 -9.27 7.33
N GLN A 121 -18.01 -10.33 7.92
CA GLN A 121 -19.26 -10.29 8.67
C GLN A 121 -18.98 -9.83 10.10
#